data_AF-A0A6A0IFB8-F1
#
_entry.id   AF-A0A6A0IFB8-F1
#
_cell.length_a   1.000
_cell.length_b   1.000
_cell.length_c   1.000
_cell.angle_alpha   90.00
_cell.angle_beta   90.00
_cell.angle_gamma   90.00
#
_symmetry.space_group_name_H-M   'P 1'
#
loop_
_entity.id
_entity.type
_entity.pdbx_description
1 polymer ?
#
loop_
_entity_poly.entity_id
_entity_poly.type
_entity_poly.pdbx_seq_one_letter_code
_entity_poly.pdbx_strand_id
1 'polypeptide(L)'
;MTLSRSSILPSALLALALLLPSGPVSGAGAGFHLPPDLLAPREPGSASFRLGEQDLGSPAVDGAADAFEAGVDAASPRLGSSGSAETSGEGGAPTVAPKKDRRWLVMGGFGVAFLGLEYAAFWSSANVNEEFQFREEGWFGRYTYAGGADKASHIVGGYITGRIVDAALQRTGTPARDARILSAAFVTVIGTLVEVGDAYHGYGFSWEDAVVTAGGGIVGSVISGLGWDDTVTMRFGMVGKDLPDDPSVILADPNHYSGEVYTLDLRFAGLFPRLKADPKLARFLLFSVTYGSKGYQWVEESARQRLLGFELGLDFHQVALALGVPPDKWWGAIVLGFFKYFRLPFTGIGFQYELNSNRWKGPNSFYRFDF
;
A
#
# COMPACT_ATOMS: atom_id res chain seq x y z
N MET A 1 -32.17 27.46 35.19
CA MET A 1 -30.72 27.36 34.92
C MET A 1 -30.33 25.90 35.09
N THR A 2 -30.36 25.13 34.01
CA THR A 2 -30.12 23.68 34.01
C THR A 2 -29.29 23.38 32.77
N LEU A 3 -27.99 23.10 32.98
CA LEU A 3 -27.06 22.66 31.94
C LEU A 3 -27.19 21.14 31.80
N SER A 4 -27.71 20.69 30.66
CA SER A 4 -27.69 19.30 30.24
C SER A 4 -26.32 18.97 29.63
N ARG A 5 -25.60 18.01 30.23
CA ARG A 5 -24.41 17.38 29.65
C ARG A 5 -24.87 16.25 28.73
N SER A 6 -24.66 16.40 27.43
CA SER A 6 -24.85 15.33 26.44
C SER A 6 -23.62 14.42 26.42
N SER A 7 -23.77 13.23 27.00
CA SER A 7 -22.85 12.11 26.87
C SER A 7 -23.12 11.37 25.55
N ILE A 8 -22.33 11.67 24.50
CA ILE A 8 -22.28 10.90 23.25
C ILE A 8 -20.99 10.08 23.27
N LEU A 9 -20.94 9.03 24.08
CA LEU A 9 -19.86 8.04 24.10
C LEU A 9 -20.34 6.79 24.88
N PRO A 10 -21.30 6.03 24.33
CA PRO A 10 -21.13 4.57 24.38
C PRO A 10 -21.62 3.81 23.13
N SER A 11 -22.19 4.47 22.12
CA SER A 11 -22.91 3.77 21.03
C SER A 11 -22.02 3.09 19.99
N ALA A 12 -20.75 3.48 19.87
CA ALA A 12 -19.83 2.89 18.89
C ALA A 12 -19.27 1.51 19.34
N LEU A 13 -19.11 1.30 20.64
CA LEU A 13 -18.65 0.01 21.20
C LEU A 13 -19.74 -1.07 21.16
N LEU A 14 -21.02 -0.67 21.21
CA LEU A 14 -22.14 -1.61 21.20
C LEU A 14 -22.42 -2.20 19.81
N ALA A 15 -22.01 -1.53 18.73
CA ALA A 15 -22.19 -2.00 17.36
C ALA A 15 -21.19 -3.12 16.99
N LEU A 16 -20.02 -3.16 17.62
CA LEU A 16 -19.00 -4.20 17.39
C LEU A 16 -19.37 -5.53 18.05
N ALA A 17 -20.06 -5.47 19.20
CA ALA A 17 -20.52 -6.66 19.93
C ALA A 17 -21.68 -7.41 19.24
N LEU A 18 -22.40 -6.77 18.31
CA LEU A 18 -23.55 -7.36 17.61
C LEU A 18 -23.18 -8.09 16.29
N LEU A 19 -21.91 -8.08 15.90
CA LEU A 19 -21.40 -8.77 14.71
C LEU A 19 -20.71 -10.11 15.01
N LEU A 20 -20.64 -10.52 16.28
CA LEU A 20 -20.11 -11.83 16.67
C LEU A 20 -21.20 -12.90 16.54
N PRO A 21 -21.04 -13.93 15.68
CA PRO A 21 -21.97 -15.05 15.67
C PRO A 21 -21.79 -15.88 16.95
N SER A 22 -22.84 -15.93 17.78
CA SER A 22 -22.94 -16.88 18.90
C SER A 22 -23.42 -18.24 18.36
N GLY A 23 -22.51 -19.04 17.85
CA GLY A 23 -22.79 -20.42 17.43
C GLY A 23 -21.52 -21.24 17.20
N PRO A 24 -21.52 -22.56 17.45
CA PRO A 24 -20.35 -23.39 17.22
C PRO A 24 -20.15 -23.57 15.71
N VAL A 25 -19.08 -22.99 15.16
CA VAL A 25 -18.66 -23.23 13.78
C VAL A 25 -17.70 -24.42 13.81
N SER A 26 -18.20 -25.58 13.41
CA SER A 26 -17.40 -26.76 13.09
C SER A 26 -16.45 -26.46 11.92
N GLY A 27 -15.16 -26.69 12.13
CA GLY A 27 -14.07 -26.30 11.24
C GLY A 27 -14.11 -26.96 9.86
N ALA A 28 -14.00 -26.12 8.84
CA ALA A 28 -13.43 -26.42 7.54
C ALA A 28 -12.60 -25.20 7.14
N GLY A 29 -11.28 -25.31 7.21
CA GLY A 29 -10.36 -24.23 6.90
C GLY A 29 -10.49 -23.82 5.43
N ALA A 30 -10.87 -22.57 5.19
CA ALA A 30 -10.84 -21.96 3.87
C ALA A 30 -9.40 -21.55 3.54
N GLY A 31 -8.57 -22.53 3.21
CA GLY A 31 -7.29 -22.31 2.55
C GLY A 31 -7.53 -21.99 1.07
N PHE A 32 -6.96 -20.90 0.59
CA PHE A 32 -6.88 -20.60 -0.83
C PHE A 32 -5.89 -21.58 -1.49
N HIS A 33 -6.38 -22.74 -1.94
CA HIS A 33 -5.57 -23.72 -2.68
C HIS A 33 -5.44 -23.29 -4.15
N LEU A 34 -4.24 -22.80 -4.52
CA LEU A 34 -3.81 -22.81 -5.92
C LEU A 34 -3.37 -24.24 -6.28
N PRO A 35 -3.72 -24.77 -7.47
CA PRO A 35 -3.26 -26.09 -7.89
C PRO A 35 -1.73 -26.13 -7.99
N PRO A 36 -1.08 -27.19 -7.49
CA PRO A 36 0.39 -27.28 -7.42
C PRO A 36 1.08 -27.26 -8.80
N ASP A 37 0.33 -27.44 -9.88
CA ASP A 37 0.86 -27.51 -11.25
C ASP A 37 1.17 -26.13 -11.87
N LEU A 38 0.81 -25.03 -11.20
CA LEU A 38 1.11 -23.66 -11.66
C LEU A 38 2.49 -23.15 -11.24
N LEU A 39 3.22 -23.87 -10.38
CA LEU A 39 4.52 -23.45 -9.81
C LEU A 39 5.66 -24.46 -9.99
N ALA A 40 5.43 -25.54 -10.75
CA ALA A 40 6.53 -26.45 -11.10
C ALA A 40 7.47 -25.76 -12.11
N PRO A 41 8.79 -25.68 -11.85
CA PRO A 41 9.75 -25.19 -12.84
C PRO A 41 9.76 -26.14 -14.05
N ARG A 42 9.37 -25.65 -15.22
CA ARG A 42 9.61 -26.34 -16.48
C ARG A 42 11.08 -26.16 -16.86
N GLU A 43 11.75 -27.27 -17.12
CA GLU A 43 13.09 -27.38 -17.72
C GLU A 43 13.31 -26.35 -18.84
N PRO A 44 14.50 -25.72 -18.96
CA PRO A 44 14.78 -24.70 -19.95
C PRO A 44 14.89 -25.31 -21.35
N GLY A 45 13.76 -25.40 -22.04
CA GLY A 45 13.71 -25.64 -23.48
C GLY A 45 14.09 -24.37 -24.23
N SER A 46 15.17 -24.44 -25.00
CA SER A 46 15.64 -23.40 -25.92
C SER A 46 14.55 -23.00 -26.93
N ALA A 47 13.86 -21.88 -26.67
CA ALA A 47 12.97 -21.25 -27.62
C ALA A 47 13.37 -19.78 -27.79
N SER A 48 14.09 -19.49 -28.87
CA SER A 48 14.44 -18.14 -29.32
C SER A 48 13.16 -17.40 -29.73
N PHE A 49 12.81 -16.35 -28.98
CA PHE A 49 11.71 -15.44 -29.33
C PHE A 49 12.16 -14.52 -30.48
N ARG A 50 11.46 -14.57 -31.62
CA ARG A 50 11.60 -13.64 -32.75
C ARG A 50 10.43 -12.67 -32.76
N LEU A 51 10.72 -11.37 -32.72
CA LEU A 51 9.75 -10.30 -32.97
C LEU A 51 9.56 -10.12 -34.47
N GLY A 52 8.34 -10.35 -34.95
CA GLY A 52 7.94 -10.06 -36.32
C GLY A 52 6.46 -10.37 -36.53
N GLU A 53 5.71 -9.34 -36.90
CA GLU A 53 4.38 -9.35 -37.49
C GLU A 53 3.22 -9.87 -36.61
N GLN A 54 2.41 -8.92 -36.13
CA GLN A 54 0.98 -8.99 -36.43
C GLN A 54 0.32 -7.60 -36.36
N ASP A 55 -0.27 -7.27 -37.50
CA ASP A 55 -1.05 -6.10 -37.85
C ASP A 55 -2.53 -6.44 -37.59
N LEU A 56 -3.22 -5.74 -36.68
CA LEU A 56 -4.66 -5.87 -36.48
C LEU A 56 -5.28 -4.55 -36.00
N GLY A 57 -5.74 -3.76 -36.98
CA GLY A 57 -7.12 -3.30 -37.13
C GLY A 57 -7.81 -2.60 -35.95
N SER A 58 -7.97 -1.28 -36.06
CA SER A 58 -8.88 -0.47 -35.24
C SER A 58 -10.34 -0.65 -35.66
N PRO A 59 -11.31 -0.65 -34.72
CA PRO A 59 -12.64 -0.17 -34.98
C PRO A 59 -12.83 1.23 -34.37
N ALA A 60 -13.36 2.13 -35.20
CA ALA A 60 -13.90 3.41 -34.79
C ALA A 60 -15.17 3.20 -33.95
N VAL A 61 -15.32 4.01 -32.88
CA VAL A 61 -16.60 4.20 -32.19
C VAL A 61 -16.76 5.69 -31.92
N ASP A 62 -17.67 6.30 -32.67
CA ASP A 62 -18.26 7.61 -32.39
C ASP A 62 -19.29 7.49 -31.26
N GLY A 63 -19.37 8.51 -30.40
CA GLY A 63 -20.57 8.77 -29.59
C GLY A 63 -20.36 9.19 -28.14
N ALA A 64 -20.45 10.50 -27.92
CA ALA A 64 -21.00 11.19 -26.75
C ALA A 64 -20.56 10.77 -25.33
N ALA A 65 -19.68 11.59 -24.72
CA ALA A 65 -19.61 11.73 -23.28
C ALA A 65 -19.16 13.17 -22.93
N ASP A 66 -20.14 14.03 -22.68
CA ASP A 66 -19.90 15.33 -22.07
C ASP A 66 -19.56 15.18 -20.57
N ALA A 67 -18.54 15.94 -20.17
CA ALA A 67 -18.22 16.41 -18.83
C ALA A 67 -17.92 15.37 -17.73
N PHE A 68 -16.64 15.00 -17.59
CA PHE A 68 -16.11 14.51 -16.32
C PHE A 68 -14.61 14.82 -16.16
N GLU A 69 -14.27 16.04 -15.76
CA GLU A 69 -12.95 16.38 -15.23
C GLU A 69 -12.96 16.28 -13.71
N ALA A 70 -12.14 15.37 -13.16
CA ALA A 70 -11.67 15.46 -11.78
C ALA A 70 -10.42 14.60 -11.56
N GLY A 71 -9.27 15.26 -11.36
CA GLY A 71 -8.25 14.77 -10.43
C GLY A 71 -7.03 14.06 -11.01
N VAL A 72 -6.71 14.22 -12.29
CA VAL A 72 -5.35 13.98 -12.80
C VAL A 72 -4.78 15.35 -13.17
N ASP A 73 -4.09 16.01 -12.22
CA ASP A 73 -3.28 17.18 -12.54
C ASP A 73 -2.09 16.73 -13.41
N ALA A 74 -2.34 16.62 -14.70
CA ALA A 74 -1.32 16.58 -15.73
C ALA A 74 -0.75 18.00 -15.87
N ALA A 75 0.22 18.35 -15.04
CA ALA A 75 1.01 19.55 -15.23
C ALA A 75 1.85 19.40 -16.52
N SER A 76 1.31 19.86 -17.65
CA SER A 76 2.06 20.14 -18.88
C SER A 76 2.18 21.66 -19.05
N PRO A 77 3.39 22.21 -19.23
CA PRO A 77 3.55 23.65 -19.44
C PRO A 77 3.13 24.01 -20.87
N ARG A 78 2.07 24.82 -21.03
CA ARG A 78 1.74 25.46 -22.30
C ARG A 78 2.69 26.64 -22.54
N LEU A 79 3.56 26.49 -23.54
CA LEU A 79 4.30 27.60 -24.13
C LEU A 79 3.30 28.59 -24.75
N GLY A 80 3.54 29.88 -24.53
CA GLY A 80 2.63 30.95 -24.93
C GLY A 80 2.56 31.18 -26.43
N SER A 81 1.37 31.53 -26.91
CA SER A 81 1.19 32.36 -28.09
C SER A 81 0.30 33.54 -27.71
N SER A 82 0.87 34.73 -27.81
CA SER A 82 0.19 36.02 -27.82
C SER A 82 -0.78 36.12 -29.00
N GLY A 83 -2.01 36.59 -28.77
CA GLY A 83 -2.88 37.03 -29.86
C GLY A 83 -4.34 37.23 -29.47
N SER A 84 -4.74 38.51 -29.45
CA SER A 84 -6.08 39.02 -29.78
C SER A 84 -7.19 38.88 -28.74
N ALA A 85 -7.57 40.03 -28.19
CA ALA A 85 -8.79 40.24 -27.44
C ALA A 85 -10.01 40.23 -28.38
N GLU A 86 -10.97 39.35 -28.10
CA GLU A 86 -12.36 39.51 -28.53
C GLU A 86 -13.28 39.30 -27.33
N THR A 87 -14.04 40.35 -27.05
CA THR A 87 -15.17 40.42 -26.13
C THR A 87 -16.40 39.76 -26.76
N SER A 88 -16.97 38.73 -26.15
CA SER A 88 -18.44 38.50 -26.08
C SER A 88 -18.77 37.17 -25.40
N GLY A 89 -19.78 37.21 -24.51
CA GLY A 89 -20.53 36.02 -24.06
C GLY A 89 -20.42 35.71 -22.58
N GLU A 90 -21.30 36.30 -21.76
CA GLU A 90 -21.71 35.75 -20.46
C GLU A 90 -22.43 34.40 -20.69
N GLY A 91 -21.67 33.36 -20.96
CA GLY A 91 -22.10 31.98 -20.78
C GLY A 91 -21.89 31.63 -19.32
N GLY A 92 -22.94 31.73 -18.50
CA GLY A 92 -22.92 31.25 -17.13
C GLY A 92 -22.48 29.79 -17.13
N ALA A 93 -21.25 29.53 -16.67
CA ALA A 93 -20.72 28.18 -16.57
C ALA A 93 -21.71 27.32 -15.77
N PRO A 94 -22.04 26.10 -16.23
CA PRO A 94 -22.97 25.24 -15.51
C PRO A 94 -22.44 25.03 -14.09
N THR A 95 -23.17 25.55 -13.11
CA THR A 95 -22.86 25.40 -11.70
C THR A 95 -23.05 23.93 -11.35
N VAL A 96 -21.97 23.15 -11.39
CA VAL A 96 -21.99 21.74 -11.00
C VAL A 96 -22.45 21.68 -9.55
N ALA A 97 -23.63 21.08 -9.32
CA ALA A 97 -24.19 20.97 -7.99
C ALA A 97 -23.18 20.26 -7.06
N PRO A 98 -22.97 20.76 -5.82
CA PRO A 98 -22.03 20.15 -4.90
C PRO A 98 -22.44 18.70 -4.62
N LYS A 99 -21.50 17.75 -4.80
CA LYS A 99 -21.70 16.35 -4.44
C LYS A 99 -22.04 16.28 -2.95
N LYS A 100 -23.07 15.51 -2.61
CA LYS A 100 -23.45 15.26 -1.21
C LYS A 100 -22.30 14.56 -0.49
N ASP A 101 -21.75 15.19 0.54
CA ASP A 101 -20.70 14.61 1.40
C ASP A 101 -21.21 13.34 2.10
N ARG A 102 -20.53 12.21 1.83
CA ARG A 102 -20.83 10.88 2.41
C ARG A 102 -19.72 10.37 3.31
N ARG A 103 -18.88 11.24 3.88
CA ARG A 103 -17.71 10.85 4.70
C ARG A 103 -17.98 9.79 5.76
N TRP A 104 -19.11 9.87 6.46
CA TRP A 104 -19.45 8.90 7.51
C TRP A 104 -19.76 7.51 6.96
N LEU A 105 -20.39 7.43 5.79
CA LEU A 105 -20.63 6.16 5.12
C LEU A 105 -19.30 5.55 4.64
N VAL A 106 -18.40 6.37 4.09
CA VAL A 106 -17.08 5.92 3.65
C VAL A 106 -16.25 5.43 4.83
N MET A 107 -16.07 6.26 5.87
CA MET A 107 -15.27 5.88 7.03
C MET A 107 -15.87 4.69 7.79
N GLY A 108 -17.18 4.69 8.02
CA GLY A 108 -17.85 3.56 8.69
C GLY A 108 -17.77 2.28 7.87
N GLY A 109 -18.03 2.35 6.57
CA GLY A 109 -17.94 1.21 5.66
C GLY A 109 -16.53 0.64 5.54
N PHE A 110 -15.52 1.50 5.35
CA PHE A 110 -14.12 1.09 5.34
C PHE A 110 -13.69 0.52 6.69
N GLY A 111 -14.07 1.13 7.80
CA GLY A 111 -13.72 0.64 9.14
C GLY A 111 -14.25 -0.76 9.41
N VAL A 112 -15.54 -1.01 9.11
CA VAL A 112 -16.15 -2.33 9.25
C VAL A 112 -15.51 -3.35 8.31
N ALA A 113 -15.31 -2.99 7.04
CA ALA A 113 -14.68 -3.89 6.07
C ALA A 113 -13.25 -4.25 6.46
N PHE A 114 -12.46 -3.26 6.89
CA PHE A 114 -11.07 -3.45 7.29
C PHE A 114 -10.97 -4.32 8.54
N LEU A 115 -11.65 -3.96 9.63
CA LEU A 115 -11.63 -4.76 10.87
C LEU A 115 -12.22 -6.16 10.68
N GLY A 116 -13.22 -6.31 9.81
CA GLY A 116 -13.75 -7.63 9.45
C GLY A 116 -12.74 -8.51 8.71
N LEU A 117 -11.94 -7.92 7.80
CA LEU A 117 -10.85 -8.63 7.12
C LEU A 117 -9.72 -8.98 8.07
N GLU A 118 -9.31 -8.06 8.96
CA GLU A 118 -8.31 -8.30 9.99
C GLU A 118 -8.74 -9.45 10.92
N TYR A 119 -9.99 -9.40 11.40
CA TYR A 119 -10.54 -10.49 12.21
C TYR A 119 -10.50 -11.82 11.45
N ALA A 120 -10.97 -11.86 10.20
CA ALA A 120 -10.98 -13.09 9.41
C ALA A 120 -9.57 -13.64 9.17
N ALA A 121 -8.61 -12.77 8.87
CA ALA A 121 -7.24 -13.14 8.53
C ALA A 121 -6.41 -13.58 9.74
N PHE A 122 -6.52 -12.88 10.88
CA PHE A 122 -5.58 -13.03 11.99
C PHE A 122 -6.20 -13.46 13.32
N TRP A 123 -7.43 -13.03 13.63
CA TRP A 123 -8.01 -13.26 14.95
C TRP A 123 -8.99 -14.44 14.99
N SER A 124 -9.63 -14.79 13.87
CA SER A 124 -10.69 -15.79 13.81
C SER A 124 -10.26 -17.20 14.24
N SER A 125 -8.95 -17.48 14.11
CA SER A 125 -8.32 -18.75 14.51
C SER A 125 -7.32 -18.58 15.66
N ALA A 126 -7.13 -17.36 16.17
CA ALA A 126 -6.20 -17.09 17.25
C ALA A 126 -6.83 -17.40 18.61
N ASN A 127 -5.97 -17.76 19.57
CA ASN A 127 -6.41 -17.98 20.95
C ASN A 127 -6.73 -16.62 21.59
N VAL A 128 -7.93 -16.52 22.17
CA VAL A 128 -8.36 -15.33 22.91
C VAL A 128 -7.84 -15.43 24.34
N ASN A 129 -7.15 -14.38 24.79
CA ASN A 129 -6.74 -14.17 26.17
C ASN A 129 -7.83 -13.38 26.89
N GLU A 130 -8.09 -13.70 28.15
CA GLU A 130 -9.07 -12.96 28.97
C GLU A 130 -8.53 -11.60 29.43
N GLU A 131 -7.20 -11.46 29.47
CA GLU A 131 -6.50 -10.28 29.95
C GLU A 131 -5.83 -9.52 28.81
N PHE A 132 -5.87 -8.18 28.88
CA PHE A 132 -5.20 -7.30 27.94
C PHE A 132 -3.67 -7.45 28.06
N GLN A 133 -3.02 -7.91 27.00
CA GLN A 133 -1.57 -8.10 26.96
C GLN A 133 -0.89 -6.89 26.33
N PHE A 134 0.10 -6.32 27.02
CA PHE A 134 1.01 -5.33 26.42
C PHE A 134 2.24 -6.03 25.85
N ARG A 135 2.75 -5.54 24.72
CA ARG A 135 4.00 -6.02 24.15
C ARG A 135 4.92 -4.85 23.77
N GLU A 136 6.13 -4.88 24.30
CA GLU A 136 7.24 -4.04 23.85
C GLU A 136 7.99 -4.77 22.74
N GLU A 137 7.77 -4.36 21.49
CA GLU A 137 8.37 -5.05 20.34
C GLU A 137 9.72 -4.47 19.91
N GLY A 138 10.01 -3.25 20.37
CA GLY A 138 11.12 -2.46 19.89
C GLY A 138 10.90 -1.95 18.46
N TRP A 139 11.97 -1.44 17.85
CA TRP A 139 11.92 -0.78 16.55
C TRP A 139 12.60 -1.65 15.48
N PHE A 140 13.44 -1.05 14.66
CA PHE A 140 14.24 -1.70 13.64
C PHE A 140 15.45 -2.46 14.20
N GLY A 141 15.36 -3.08 15.38
CA GLY A 141 16.47 -3.71 16.09
C GLY A 141 16.80 -5.13 15.62
N ARG A 142 18.03 -5.59 15.88
CA ARG A 142 18.46 -6.97 15.54
C ARG A 142 17.69 -8.04 16.31
N TYR A 143 17.31 -7.73 17.55
CA TYR A 143 16.72 -8.66 18.50
C TYR A 143 15.18 -8.58 18.56
N THR A 144 14.56 -7.78 17.69
CA THR A 144 13.09 -7.66 17.65
C THR A 144 12.45 -8.83 16.93
N TYR A 145 11.16 -9.05 17.18
CA TYR A 145 10.38 -10.18 16.66
C TYR A 145 10.55 -10.40 15.15
N ALA A 146 10.52 -9.32 14.37
CA ALA A 146 10.59 -9.35 12.90
C ALA A 146 11.78 -8.56 12.33
N GLY A 147 12.75 -8.18 13.17
CA GLY A 147 13.88 -7.35 12.75
C GLY A 147 13.43 -6.00 12.21
N GLY A 148 12.31 -5.46 12.67
CA GLY A 148 11.70 -4.22 12.19
C GLY A 148 10.88 -4.31 10.89
N ALA A 149 10.80 -5.49 10.25
CA ALA A 149 9.96 -5.64 9.05
C ALA A 149 8.48 -5.42 9.39
N ASP A 150 8.06 -5.88 10.55
CA ASP A 150 6.77 -5.57 11.15
C ASP A 150 6.49 -4.04 11.20
N LYS A 151 7.36 -3.26 11.85
CA LYS A 151 7.24 -1.78 11.88
C LYS A 151 7.20 -1.15 10.48
N ALA A 152 7.97 -1.68 9.52
CA ALA A 152 7.92 -1.22 8.14
C ALA A 152 6.57 -1.53 7.46
N SER A 153 5.98 -2.69 7.76
CA SER A 153 4.63 -3.09 7.35
C SER A 153 3.60 -2.09 7.87
N HIS A 154 3.67 -1.70 9.14
CA HIS A 154 2.76 -0.73 9.75
C HIS A 154 2.88 0.65 9.11
N ILE A 155 4.09 1.12 8.81
CA ILE A 155 4.31 2.41 8.11
C ILE A 155 3.70 2.37 6.71
N VAL A 156 4.05 1.37 5.91
CA VAL A 156 3.61 1.27 4.51
C VAL A 156 2.11 0.99 4.43
N GLY A 157 1.59 0.10 5.27
CA GLY A 157 0.16 -0.19 5.39
C GLY A 157 -0.64 1.03 5.82
N GLY A 158 -0.16 1.77 6.83
CA GLY A 158 -0.76 3.03 7.25
C GLY A 158 -0.80 4.07 6.12
N TYR A 159 0.30 4.22 5.38
CA TYR A 159 0.36 5.09 4.19
C TYR A 159 -0.66 4.66 3.13
N ILE A 160 -0.67 3.39 2.71
CA ILE A 160 -1.55 2.87 1.64
C ILE A 160 -3.02 3.03 2.04
N THR A 161 -3.39 2.60 3.24
CA THR A 161 -4.76 2.73 3.78
C THR A 161 -5.19 4.20 3.82
N GLY A 162 -4.33 5.09 4.30
CA GLY A 162 -4.58 6.53 4.33
C GLY A 162 -4.83 7.12 2.93
N ARG A 163 -4.04 6.69 1.92
CA ARG A 163 -4.25 7.14 0.53
C ARG A 163 -5.55 6.61 -0.09
N ILE A 164 -5.92 5.37 0.20
CA ILE A 164 -7.17 4.76 -0.30
C ILE A 164 -8.37 5.48 0.31
N VAL A 165 -8.38 5.70 1.62
CA VAL A 165 -9.48 6.38 2.33
C VAL A 165 -9.60 7.84 1.90
N ASP A 166 -8.48 8.56 1.77
CA ASP A 166 -8.48 9.94 1.26
C ASP A 166 -9.11 10.00 -0.15
N ALA A 167 -8.66 9.14 -1.07
CA ALA A 167 -9.22 9.09 -2.43
C ALA A 167 -10.72 8.74 -2.43
N ALA A 168 -11.17 7.83 -1.56
CA ALA A 168 -12.58 7.49 -1.42
C ALA A 168 -13.41 8.68 -0.89
N LEU A 169 -12.93 9.36 0.15
CA LEU A 169 -13.59 10.54 0.71
C LEU A 169 -13.75 11.64 -0.34
N GLN A 170 -12.68 11.99 -1.06
CA GLN A 170 -12.71 13.00 -2.12
C GLN A 170 -13.69 12.62 -3.24
N ARG A 171 -13.69 11.35 -3.68
CA ARG A 171 -14.63 10.85 -4.70
C ARG A 171 -16.09 10.99 -4.27
N THR A 172 -16.37 10.91 -2.97
CA THR A 172 -17.72 11.07 -2.39
C THR A 172 -18.07 12.48 -1.97
N GLY A 173 -17.28 13.49 -2.37
CA GLY A 173 -17.62 14.90 -2.19
C GLY A 173 -17.04 15.54 -0.94
N THR A 174 -16.21 14.84 -0.16
CA THR A 174 -15.50 15.46 0.96
C THR A 174 -14.40 16.40 0.42
N PRO A 175 -14.30 17.66 0.89
CA PRO A 175 -13.26 18.58 0.46
C PRO A 175 -11.85 18.00 0.67
N ALA A 176 -10.92 18.26 -0.26
CA ALA A 176 -9.59 17.63 -0.24
C ALA A 176 -8.81 17.85 1.06
N ARG A 177 -8.94 19.02 1.71
CA ARG A 177 -8.31 19.28 3.02
C ARG A 177 -8.88 18.39 4.10
N ASP A 178 -10.21 18.27 4.15
CA ASP A 178 -10.90 17.48 5.17
C ASP A 178 -10.66 15.99 4.92
N ALA A 179 -10.65 15.54 3.66
CA ALA A 179 -10.37 14.16 3.29
C ALA A 179 -8.99 13.70 3.77
N ARG A 180 -7.96 14.53 3.60
CA ARG A 180 -6.59 14.28 4.11
C ARG A 180 -6.52 14.21 5.63
N ILE A 181 -7.25 15.08 6.34
CA ILE A 181 -7.25 15.07 7.81
C ILE A 181 -8.01 13.83 8.32
N LEU A 182 -9.16 13.55 7.73
CA LEU A 182 -10.01 12.42 8.10
C LEU A 182 -9.35 11.08 7.78
N SER A 183 -8.62 10.96 6.67
CA SER A 183 -7.89 9.73 6.33
C SER A 183 -6.75 9.45 7.30
N ALA A 184 -5.98 10.47 7.69
CA ALA A 184 -4.95 10.32 8.71
C ALA A 184 -5.55 9.92 10.06
N ALA A 185 -6.62 10.62 10.49
CA ALA A 185 -7.34 10.29 11.72
C ALA A 185 -7.93 8.87 11.68
N PHE A 186 -8.48 8.45 10.54
CA PHE A 186 -8.99 7.10 10.34
C PHE A 186 -7.90 6.06 10.52
N VAL A 187 -6.74 6.22 9.87
CA VAL A 187 -5.60 5.30 10.02
C VAL A 187 -5.13 5.22 11.47
N THR A 188 -5.02 6.36 12.16
CA THR A 188 -4.65 6.37 13.58
C THR A 188 -5.63 5.58 14.43
N VAL A 189 -6.94 5.82 14.27
CA VAL A 189 -7.97 5.16 15.08
C VAL A 189 -8.04 3.67 14.76
N ILE A 190 -8.10 3.30 13.48
CA ILE A 190 -8.20 1.91 13.06
C ILE A 190 -6.93 1.14 13.40
N GLY A 191 -5.74 1.70 13.15
CA GLY A 191 -4.47 1.08 13.55
C GLY A 191 -4.41 0.83 15.06
N THR A 192 -4.81 1.80 15.87
CA THR A 192 -4.90 1.60 17.33
C THR A 192 -5.91 0.51 17.72
N LEU A 193 -7.04 0.41 17.01
CA LEU A 193 -8.03 -0.64 17.26
C LEU A 193 -7.53 -2.04 16.86
N VAL A 194 -6.68 -2.14 15.84
CA VAL A 194 -5.98 -3.39 15.50
C VAL A 194 -5.09 -3.82 16.66
N GLU A 195 -4.26 -2.93 17.19
CA GLU A 195 -3.41 -3.23 18.35
C GLU A 195 -4.22 -3.63 19.59
N VAL A 196 -5.39 -3.02 19.80
CA VAL A 196 -6.31 -3.41 20.87
C VAL A 196 -6.84 -4.83 20.65
N GLY A 197 -7.13 -5.21 19.41
CA GLY A 197 -7.49 -6.58 19.07
C GLY A 197 -6.33 -7.55 19.32
N ASP A 198 -5.12 -7.18 18.92
CA ASP A 198 -3.90 -7.95 19.13
C ASP A 198 -3.59 -8.19 20.61
N ALA A 199 -3.92 -7.22 21.47
CA ALA A 199 -3.85 -7.33 22.94
C ALA A 199 -4.56 -8.57 23.50
N TYR A 200 -5.61 -9.04 22.83
CA TYR A 200 -6.40 -10.20 23.25
C TYR A 200 -6.05 -11.47 22.47
N HIS A 201 -5.29 -11.43 21.37
CA HIS A 201 -5.09 -12.59 20.48
C HIS A 201 -3.66 -13.16 20.48
N GLY A 202 -2.87 -12.88 21.52
CA GLY A 202 -1.52 -13.44 21.72
C GLY A 202 -0.39 -12.68 21.00
N TYR A 203 -0.77 -11.70 20.16
CA TYR A 203 0.16 -10.74 19.56
C TYR A 203 0.54 -9.65 20.57
N GLY A 204 -0.40 -9.18 21.40
CA GLY A 204 -0.17 -8.12 22.39
C GLY A 204 -0.31 -6.73 21.78
N PHE A 205 -0.72 -5.75 22.57
CA PHE A 205 -0.80 -4.35 22.16
C PHE A 205 0.59 -3.74 22.07
N SER A 206 1.00 -3.28 20.89
CA SER A 206 2.20 -2.46 20.71
C SER A 206 1.83 -1.00 20.47
N TRP A 207 2.28 -0.13 21.38
CA TRP A 207 2.13 1.31 21.15
C TRP A 207 3.06 1.79 20.03
N GLU A 208 4.20 1.11 19.83
CA GLU A 208 5.12 1.39 18.73
C GLU A 208 4.43 1.21 17.39
N ASP A 209 3.68 0.12 17.20
CA ASP A 209 2.89 -0.14 15.98
C ASP A 209 1.79 0.89 15.76
N ALA A 210 0.99 1.17 16.79
CA ALA A 210 -0.03 2.21 16.70
C ALA A 210 0.58 3.56 16.24
N VAL A 211 1.75 3.92 16.77
CA VAL A 211 2.46 5.16 16.41
C VAL A 211 2.97 5.11 14.97
N VAL A 212 3.61 4.03 14.54
CA VAL A 212 4.17 3.97 13.17
C VAL A 212 3.08 3.86 12.10
N THR A 213 1.97 3.18 12.38
CA THR A 213 0.79 3.16 11.50
C THR A 213 0.20 4.55 11.35
N ALA A 214 -0.01 5.25 12.47
CA ALA A 214 -0.46 6.65 12.44
C ALA A 214 0.51 7.55 11.66
N GLY A 215 1.81 7.35 11.87
CA GLY A 215 2.88 8.04 11.14
C GLY A 215 2.78 7.84 9.62
N GLY A 216 2.57 6.60 9.17
CA GLY A 216 2.36 6.28 7.75
C GLY A 216 1.17 7.03 7.15
N GLY A 217 0.02 7.03 7.85
CA GLY A 217 -1.18 7.77 7.43
C GLY A 217 -0.95 9.28 7.34
N ILE A 218 -0.28 9.86 8.33
CA ILE A 218 0.06 11.30 8.36
C ILE A 218 1.01 11.65 7.20
N VAL A 219 2.06 10.86 6.97
CA VAL A 219 2.98 11.06 5.84
C VAL A 219 2.22 11.03 4.51
N GLY A 220 1.28 10.09 4.35
CA GLY A 220 0.41 10.02 3.18
C GLY A 220 -0.41 11.30 2.97
N SER A 221 -1.00 11.83 4.04
CA SER A 221 -1.77 13.08 3.98
C SER A 221 -0.91 14.32 3.70
N VAL A 222 0.33 14.35 4.20
CA VAL A 222 1.30 15.41 3.86
C VAL A 222 1.71 15.35 2.40
N ILE A 223 2.10 14.17 1.88
CA ILE A 223 2.46 13.96 0.47
C ILE A 223 1.31 14.40 -0.43
N SER A 224 0.08 14.00 -0.12
CA SER A 224 -1.09 14.42 -0.87
C SER A 224 -1.33 15.93 -0.79
N GLY A 225 -1.14 16.52 0.39
CA GLY A 225 -1.29 17.97 0.57
C GLY A 225 -0.26 18.83 -0.15
N LEU A 226 0.93 18.29 -0.38
CA LEU A 226 1.96 18.89 -1.22
C LEU A 226 1.71 18.65 -2.72
N GLY A 227 0.73 17.81 -3.07
CA GLY A 227 0.46 17.38 -4.43
C GLY A 227 1.57 16.49 -4.98
N TRP A 228 2.24 15.68 -4.16
CA TRP A 228 3.41 14.87 -4.55
C TRP A 228 3.08 13.40 -4.84
N ASP A 229 1.81 13.07 -5.09
CA ASP A 229 1.31 11.72 -5.35
C ASP A 229 1.87 11.02 -6.60
N ASP A 230 2.40 11.80 -7.53
CA ASP A 230 3.09 11.37 -8.75
C ASP A 230 4.62 11.26 -8.55
N THR A 231 5.14 11.71 -7.41
CA THR A 231 6.57 11.88 -7.12
C THR A 231 7.05 10.98 -6.01
N VAL A 232 6.31 10.88 -4.90
CA VAL A 232 6.68 10.06 -3.74
C VAL A 232 5.60 9.03 -3.47
N THR A 233 6.00 7.77 -3.35
CA THR A 233 5.08 6.71 -2.93
C THR A 233 5.74 5.70 -2.03
N MET A 234 4.95 4.93 -1.30
CA MET A 234 5.43 3.76 -0.57
C MET A 234 4.74 2.53 -1.13
N ARG A 235 5.50 1.44 -1.26
CA ARG A 235 4.98 0.16 -1.77
C ARG A 235 5.34 -1.00 -0.88
N PHE A 236 4.43 -1.96 -0.90
CA PHE A 236 4.61 -3.30 -0.38
C PHE A 236 4.98 -4.25 -1.54
N GLY A 237 5.89 -5.18 -1.30
CA GLY A 237 6.25 -6.22 -2.27
C GLY A 237 6.54 -7.55 -1.61
N MET A 238 6.28 -8.63 -2.35
CA MET A 238 6.67 -9.99 -1.97
C MET A 238 7.88 -10.41 -2.80
N VAL A 239 8.96 -10.85 -2.14
CA VAL A 239 10.21 -11.30 -2.78
C VAL A 239 10.44 -12.81 -2.65
N GLY A 240 9.49 -13.53 -2.07
CA GLY A 240 9.58 -14.95 -1.77
C GLY A 240 10.28 -15.23 -0.44
N LYS A 241 9.87 -16.29 0.24
CA LYS A 241 10.52 -16.78 1.45
C LYS A 241 11.64 -17.72 0.99
N ASP A 242 12.81 -17.15 0.72
CA ASP A 242 13.97 -17.97 0.45
C ASP A 242 14.40 -18.69 1.73
N LEU A 243 14.93 -19.91 1.61
CA LEU A 243 15.41 -20.68 2.75
C LEU A 243 16.94 -20.61 2.79
N PRO A 244 17.55 -20.65 3.98
CA PRO A 244 18.99 -20.89 4.05
C PRO A 244 19.36 -22.22 3.38
N ASP A 245 20.50 -22.25 2.68
CA ASP A 245 21.01 -23.47 2.02
C ASP A 245 21.36 -24.59 3.02
N ASP A 246 21.50 -24.27 4.30
CA ASP A 246 21.78 -25.21 5.38
C ASP A 246 20.48 -25.51 6.18
N PRO A 247 19.87 -26.70 6.03
CA PRO A 247 18.66 -27.06 6.77
C PRO A 247 18.87 -27.11 8.29
N SER A 248 20.11 -27.25 8.77
CA SER A 248 20.40 -27.31 10.21
C SER A 248 20.16 -25.98 10.92
N VAL A 249 20.12 -24.86 10.19
CA VAL A 249 19.84 -23.53 10.78
C VAL A 249 18.34 -23.19 10.83
N ILE A 250 17.47 -24.03 10.26
CA ILE A 250 16.02 -23.83 10.24
C ILE A 250 15.43 -24.44 11.52
N LEU A 251 14.71 -23.61 12.28
CA LEU A 251 14.16 -23.96 13.59
C LEU A 251 12.64 -24.14 13.59
N ALA A 252 11.95 -23.54 12.62
CA ALA A 252 10.49 -23.57 12.52
C ALA A 252 10.02 -23.31 11.07
N ASP A 253 8.70 -23.37 10.85
CA ASP A 253 8.13 -23.04 9.55
C ASP A 253 8.29 -21.54 9.22
N PRO A 254 8.67 -21.19 7.98
CA PRO A 254 8.79 -19.79 7.56
C PRO A 254 7.41 -19.15 7.45
N ASN A 255 6.91 -18.53 8.53
CA ASN A 255 5.56 -17.94 8.52
C ASN A 255 5.45 -16.46 8.91
N HIS A 256 6.45 -15.66 8.57
CA HIS A 256 6.47 -14.24 8.93
C HIS A 256 6.93 -13.34 7.78
N TYR A 257 7.11 -12.05 8.09
CA TYR A 257 7.59 -10.94 7.26
C TYR A 257 8.87 -11.19 6.44
N SER A 258 9.48 -12.37 6.53
CA SER A 258 10.72 -12.75 5.83
C SER A 258 10.63 -12.80 4.30
N GLY A 259 9.41 -12.77 3.75
CA GLY A 259 9.17 -12.72 2.31
C GLY A 259 8.80 -11.34 1.80
N GLU A 260 8.84 -10.32 2.66
CA GLU A 260 8.27 -9.00 2.40
C GLU A 260 9.38 -7.95 2.22
N VAL A 261 9.12 -7.00 1.32
CA VAL A 261 9.94 -5.81 1.13
C VAL A 261 9.05 -4.57 1.12
N TYR A 262 9.48 -3.56 1.85
CA TYR A 262 8.81 -2.28 1.98
C TYR A 262 9.67 -1.21 1.36
N THR A 263 9.06 -0.29 0.64
CA THR A 263 9.80 0.69 -0.14
C THR A 263 9.25 2.09 0.03
N LEU A 264 10.16 3.07 -0.02
CA LEU A 264 9.89 4.47 -0.25
C LEU A 264 10.48 4.84 -1.61
N ASP A 265 9.64 5.26 -2.53
CA ASP A 265 10.00 5.47 -3.92
C ASP A 265 9.94 6.94 -4.32
N LEU A 266 10.95 7.36 -5.08
CA LEU A 266 10.99 8.58 -5.83
C LEU A 266 10.72 8.27 -7.31
N ARG A 267 9.52 8.62 -7.76
CA ARG A 267 9.01 8.36 -9.11
C ARG A 267 9.44 9.48 -10.05
N PHE A 268 10.14 9.12 -11.12
CA PHE A 268 10.72 10.12 -12.02
C PHE A 268 9.67 10.86 -12.85
N ALA A 269 8.51 10.23 -13.07
CA ALA A 269 7.37 10.86 -13.75
C ALA A 269 6.93 12.17 -13.06
N GLY A 270 6.90 12.22 -11.72
CA GLY A 270 6.58 13.44 -10.98
C GLY A 270 7.80 14.29 -10.61
N LEU A 271 8.96 13.66 -10.36
CA LEU A 271 10.17 14.38 -9.95
C LEU A 271 10.68 15.34 -11.04
N PHE A 272 10.82 14.87 -12.28
CA PHE A 272 11.46 15.65 -13.35
C PHE A 272 10.70 16.94 -13.68
N PRO A 273 9.35 16.92 -13.83
CA PRO A 273 8.58 18.15 -14.02
C PRO A 273 8.80 19.19 -12.92
N ARG A 274 8.93 18.77 -11.65
CA ARG A 274 9.23 19.66 -10.51
C ARG A 274 10.63 20.27 -10.59
N LEU A 275 11.57 19.57 -11.22
CA LEU A 275 12.91 20.05 -11.53
C LEU A 275 12.99 20.81 -12.86
N LYS A 276 11.85 21.13 -13.50
CA LYS A 276 11.76 21.79 -14.81
C LYS A 276 12.43 20.99 -15.94
N ALA A 277 12.41 19.66 -15.84
CA ALA A 277 12.92 18.74 -16.86
C ALA A 277 11.78 17.86 -17.41
N ASP A 278 11.86 17.50 -18.69
CA ASP A 278 10.96 16.51 -19.30
C ASP A 278 11.44 15.10 -18.93
N PRO A 279 10.61 14.28 -18.26
CA PRO A 279 11.01 12.93 -17.88
C PRO A 279 11.25 12.01 -19.08
N LYS A 280 10.67 12.25 -20.28
CA LYS A 280 10.79 11.36 -21.45
C LYS A 280 10.62 9.88 -21.06
N LEU A 281 11.59 9.02 -21.38
CA LEU A 281 11.60 7.60 -21.00
C LEU A 281 11.87 7.37 -19.50
N ALA A 282 12.49 8.34 -18.81
CA ALA A 282 12.72 8.25 -17.38
C ALA A 282 11.41 8.19 -16.59
N ARG A 283 10.26 8.62 -17.15
CA ARG A 283 8.94 8.48 -16.50
C ARG A 283 8.58 7.04 -16.12
N PHE A 284 9.18 6.05 -16.79
CA PHE A 284 8.97 4.63 -16.51
C PHE A 284 9.89 4.09 -15.40
N LEU A 285 10.71 4.95 -14.80
CA LEU A 285 11.67 4.59 -13.76
C LEU A 285 11.29 5.22 -12.42
N LEU A 286 11.72 4.55 -11.36
CA LEU A 286 11.69 5.05 -10.00
C LEU A 286 12.97 4.65 -9.27
N PHE A 287 13.34 5.45 -8.27
CA PHE A 287 14.39 5.13 -7.32
C PHE A 287 13.75 4.72 -5.99
N SER A 288 14.16 3.59 -5.42
CA SER A 288 13.61 3.04 -4.19
C SER A 288 14.63 3.01 -3.07
N VAL A 289 14.25 3.48 -1.89
CA VAL A 289 14.83 3.03 -0.62
C VAL A 289 14.00 1.84 -0.15
N THR A 290 14.66 0.75 0.23
CA THR A 290 14.02 -0.55 0.48
C THR A 290 14.39 -1.07 1.87
N TYR A 291 13.45 -1.73 2.53
CA TYR A 291 13.67 -2.40 3.80
C TYR A 291 13.00 -3.78 3.81
N GLY A 292 13.70 -4.78 4.34
CA GLY A 292 13.13 -6.11 4.59
C GLY A 292 13.95 -6.86 5.63
N SER A 293 13.40 -7.95 6.15
CA SER A 293 14.11 -8.85 7.05
C SER A 293 14.03 -10.29 6.54
N LYS A 294 14.93 -11.16 7.00
CA LYS A 294 14.89 -12.60 6.69
C LYS A 294 15.25 -13.44 7.91
N GLY A 295 14.57 -14.58 8.06
CA GLY A 295 14.89 -15.61 9.05
C GLY A 295 14.34 -15.34 10.46
N TYR A 296 13.76 -14.16 10.69
CA TYR A 296 13.17 -13.83 11.98
C TYR A 296 12.03 -14.80 12.32
N GLN A 297 12.06 -15.35 13.54
CA GLN A 297 11.21 -16.42 14.11
C GLN A 297 11.52 -17.87 13.70
N TRP A 298 12.23 -18.12 12.60
CA TRP A 298 12.34 -19.48 12.07
C TRP A 298 13.77 -19.92 11.68
N VAL A 299 14.78 -19.04 11.83
CA VAL A 299 16.20 -19.43 11.78
C VAL A 299 16.97 -18.95 13.02
N GLU A 300 18.14 -19.55 13.23
CA GLU A 300 19.09 -19.13 14.26
C GLU A 300 19.45 -17.64 14.16
N GLU A 301 19.70 -17.01 15.31
CA GLU A 301 19.94 -15.56 15.38
C GLU A 301 21.17 -15.09 14.58
N SER A 302 22.16 -15.97 14.44
CA SER A 302 23.38 -15.76 13.64
C SER A 302 23.09 -15.62 12.15
N ALA A 303 22.02 -16.26 11.65
CA ALA A 303 21.65 -16.33 10.24
C ALA A 303 20.57 -15.30 9.84
N ARG A 304 20.00 -14.56 10.81
CA ARG A 304 18.97 -13.53 10.55
C ARG A 304 19.56 -12.33 9.82
N GLN A 305 18.75 -11.73 8.96
CA GLN A 305 19.20 -10.60 8.12
C GLN A 305 18.23 -9.43 8.20
N ARG A 306 18.77 -8.21 8.26
CA ARG A 306 18.01 -6.97 8.07
C ARG A 306 18.64 -6.22 6.90
N LEU A 307 17.85 -5.97 5.86
CA LEU A 307 18.32 -5.51 4.57
C LEU A 307 17.80 -4.10 4.30
N LEU A 308 18.69 -3.11 4.28
CA LEU A 308 18.40 -1.75 3.84
C LEU A 308 19.02 -1.56 2.45
N GLY A 309 18.24 -1.26 1.43
CA GLY A 309 18.77 -1.16 0.06
C GLY A 309 18.35 0.07 -0.72
N PHE A 310 19.05 0.29 -1.82
CA PHE A 310 18.79 1.32 -2.81
C PHE A 310 18.68 0.68 -4.19
N GLU A 311 17.62 0.98 -4.91
CA GLU A 311 17.34 0.33 -6.19
C GLU A 311 16.80 1.31 -7.24
N LEU A 312 17.09 1.01 -8.51
CA LEU A 312 16.42 1.60 -9.66
C LEU A 312 15.46 0.54 -10.23
N GLY A 313 14.19 0.87 -10.36
CA GLY A 313 13.17 -0.06 -10.82
C GLY A 313 12.16 0.56 -11.79
N LEU A 314 11.24 -0.27 -12.26
CA LEU A 314 10.18 0.13 -13.17
C LEU A 314 8.96 0.70 -12.42
N ASP A 315 8.44 1.82 -12.92
CA ASP A 315 7.17 2.41 -12.52
C ASP A 315 6.03 1.79 -13.35
N PHE A 316 5.50 0.66 -12.90
CA PHE A 316 4.43 -0.05 -13.62
C PHE A 316 3.13 0.74 -13.71
N HIS A 317 2.88 1.69 -12.82
CA HIS A 317 1.74 2.59 -12.95
C HIS A 317 1.89 3.45 -14.22
N GLN A 318 3.09 3.96 -14.49
CA GLN A 318 3.37 4.71 -15.72
C GLN A 318 3.38 3.82 -16.97
N VAL A 319 3.89 2.59 -16.85
CA VAL A 319 3.79 1.58 -17.94
C VAL A 319 2.33 1.30 -18.27
N ALA A 320 1.48 1.04 -17.27
CA ALA A 320 0.05 0.77 -17.46
C ALA A 320 -0.69 1.94 -18.11
N LEU A 321 -0.40 3.18 -17.69
CA LEU A 321 -0.94 4.38 -18.35
C LEU A 321 -0.52 4.45 -19.82
N ALA A 322 0.75 4.18 -20.13
CA ALA A 322 1.24 4.18 -21.52
C ALA A 322 0.64 3.05 -22.38
N LEU A 323 0.22 1.95 -21.76
CA LEU A 323 -0.52 0.87 -22.41
C LEU A 323 -2.04 1.15 -22.55
N GLY A 324 -2.49 2.35 -22.16
CA GLY A 324 -3.87 2.78 -22.34
C GLY A 324 -4.84 2.37 -21.22
N VAL A 325 -4.33 1.98 -20.04
CA VAL A 325 -5.21 1.74 -18.88
C VAL A 325 -5.88 3.06 -18.48
N PRO A 326 -7.22 3.16 -18.55
CA PRO A 326 -7.93 4.42 -18.40
C PRO A 326 -8.15 4.77 -16.91
N PRO A 327 -7.63 5.90 -16.41
CA PRO A 327 -7.71 6.25 -14.98
C PRO A 327 -9.12 6.65 -14.52
N ASP A 328 -10.01 7.01 -15.46
CA ASP A 328 -11.40 7.41 -15.20
C ASP A 328 -12.34 6.23 -15.00
N LYS A 329 -11.95 5.01 -15.44
CA LYS A 329 -12.76 3.80 -15.24
C LYS A 329 -12.47 3.18 -13.88
N TRP A 330 -13.51 2.62 -13.26
CA TRP A 330 -13.40 1.95 -11.96
C TRP A 330 -12.34 0.84 -11.96
N TRP A 331 -12.26 0.05 -13.03
CA TRP A 331 -11.30 -1.05 -13.16
C TRP A 331 -9.88 -0.52 -13.41
N GLY A 332 -9.73 0.56 -14.18
CA GLY A 332 -8.44 1.17 -14.44
C GLY A 332 -7.87 1.81 -13.17
N ALA A 333 -8.71 2.44 -12.36
CA ALA A 333 -8.32 2.93 -11.04
C ALA A 333 -7.83 1.81 -10.09
N ILE A 334 -8.43 0.61 -10.15
CA ILE A 334 -7.97 -0.56 -9.38
C ILE A 334 -6.60 -1.04 -9.90
N VAL A 335 -6.45 -1.23 -11.21
CA VAL A 335 -5.20 -1.71 -11.83
C VAL A 335 -4.06 -0.72 -11.56
N LEU A 336 -4.30 0.57 -11.76
CA LEU A 336 -3.33 1.62 -11.49
C LEU A 336 -3.01 1.73 -10.00
N GLY A 337 -4.02 1.59 -9.13
CA GLY A 337 -3.82 1.54 -7.68
C GLY A 337 -2.94 0.36 -7.27
N PHE A 338 -3.16 -0.82 -7.84
CA PHE A 338 -2.32 -1.98 -7.63
C PHE A 338 -0.88 -1.69 -8.02
N PHE A 339 -0.61 -1.23 -9.25
CA PHE A 339 0.77 -0.92 -9.68
C PHE A 339 1.39 0.29 -8.96
N LYS A 340 0.59 1.15 -8.33
CA LYS A 340 1.09 2.27 -7.52
C LYS A 340 1.56 1.80 -6.14
N TYR A 341 0.86 0.86 -5.50
CA TYR A 341 1.10 0.47 -4.11
C TYR A 341 1.73 -0.92 -3.93
N PHE A 342 1.70 -1.76 -4.97
CA PHE A 342 2.30 -3.07 -4.99
C PHE A 342 3.51 -3.09 -5.91
N ARG A 343 4.63 -3.54 -5.36
CA ARG A 343 5.88 -3.75 -6.07
C ARG A 343 5.87 -5.14 -6.70
N LEU A 344 6.14 -5.20 -8.00
CA LEU A 344 6.38 -6.46 -8.69
C LEU A 344 7.80 -6.97 -8.41
N PRO A 345 7.97 -8.25 -8.05
CA PRO A 345 9.29 -8.82 -7.79
C PRO A 345 10.14 -8.83 -9.07
N PHE A 346 11.47 -8.77 -8.92
CA PHE A 346 12.46 -8.83 -10.00
C PHE A 346 12.42 -7.67 -11.02
N THR A 347 11.86 -6.52 -10.63
CA THR A 347 11.71 -5.36 -11.52
C THR A 347 12.58 -4.16 -11.14
N GLY A 348 13.40 -4.33 -10.09
CA GLY A 348 14.41 -3.37 -9.66
C GLY A 348 15.78 -4.03 -9.56
N ILE A 349 16.82 -3.24 -9.80
CA ILE A 349 18.22 -3.61 -9.64
C ILE A 349 18.88 -2.65 -8.65
N GLY A 350 19.67 -3.18 -7.71
CA GLY A 350 20.31 -2.33 -6.72
C GLY A 350 21.08 -3.07 -5.64
N PHE A 351 21.56 -2.31 -4.66
CA PHE A 351 22.43 -2.83 -3.61
C PHE A 351 21.74 -2.73 -2.26
N GLN A 352 22.03 -3.68 -1.39
CA GLN A 352 21.54 -3.74 -0.02
C GLN A 352 22.70 -3.76 0.95
N TYR A 353 22.53 -3.09 2.06
CA TYR A 353 23.39 -3.19 3.21
C TYR A 353 22.70 -4.10 4.24
N GLU A 354 23.33 -5.24 4.53
CA GLU A 354 22.88 -6.17 5.54
C GLU A 354 23.38 -5.70 6.92
N LEU A 355 22.44 -5.23 7.75
CA LEU A 355 22.69 -4.50 8.99
C LEU A 355 23.22 -5.38 10.12
N ASN A 356 23.06 -6.71 10.07
CA ASN A 356 23.54 -7.60 11.13
C ASN A 356 25.03 -7.96 10.97
N SER A 357 25.48 -8.15 9.73
CA SER A 357 26.84 -8.53 9.34
C SER A 357 27.68 -7.36 8.83
N ASN A 358 27.07 -6.18 8.60
CA ASN A 358 27.71 -4.98 8.09
C ASN A 358 28.33 -5.17 6.69
N ARG A 359 27.58 -5.79 5.78
CA ARG A 359 28.05 -6.12 4.43
C ARG A 359 27.12 -5.58 3.35
N TRP A 360 27.70 -5.13 2.25
CA TRP A 360 26.96 -4.84 1.04
C TRP A 360 26.68 -6.13 0.25
N LYS A 361 25.47 -6.24 -0.28
CA LYS A 361 24.96 -7.32 -1.11
C LYS A 361 24.34 -6.73 -2.38
N GLY A 362 24.37 -7.46 -3.50
CA GLY A 362 23.78 -6.98 -4.75
C GLY A 362 24.45 -7.54 -6.01
N PRO A 363 23.91 -7.22 -7.19
CA PRO A 363 22.82 -6.27 -7.42
C PRO A 363 21.37 -6.81 -7.29
N ASN A 364 21.15 -8.01 -6.72
CA ASN A 364 19.82 -8.67 -6.64
C ASN A 364 19.55 -9.44 -5.32
N SER A 365 20.06 -9.01 -4.16
CA SER A 365 20.10 -9.86 -2.95
C SER A 365 18.79 -10.00 -2.16
N PHE A 366 17.70 -9.31 -2.50
CA PHE A 366 16.44 -9.50 -1.75
C PHE A 366 15.88 -10.90 -1.96
N TYR A 367 16.27 -11.56 -3.03
CA TYR A 367 15.72 -12.84 -3.45
C TYR A 367 16.51 -14.04 -2.94
N ARG A 368 17.66 -13.83 -2.26
CA ARG A 368 18.47 -14.94 -1.73
C ARG A 368 18.94 -14.76 -0.28
N PHE A 369 19.02 -15.84 0.48
CA PHE A 369 19.73 -15.91 1.76
C PHE A 369 21.23 -16.01 1.47
N ASP A 370 21.96 -14.94 1.74
CA ASP A 370 23.42 -14.94 1.55
C ASP A 370 24.14 -14.93 2.91
N PHE A 371 25.01 -15.91 3.18
CA PHE A 371 25.82 -16.00 4.40
C PHE A 371 27.12 -15.19 4.33
#